data_AF-A0A5P9HCT0-F1
#
_entry.id   AF-A0A5P9HCT0-F1
#
_cell.length_a   1.000
_cell.length_b   1.000
_cell.length_c   1.000
_cell.angle_alpha   90.00
_cell.angle_beta   90.00
_cell.angle_gamma   90.00
#
_symmetry.space_group_name_H-M   'P 1'
#
loop_
_entity.id
_entity.type
_entity.pdbx_description
1 polymer ?
#
loop_
_entity_poly.entity_id
_entity_poly.type
_entity_poly.pdbx_seq_one_letter_code
_entity_poly.pdbx_strand_id
1 'polypeptide(L)'
;MISPTTRAISGIATRVDATTRLLQCTRSLLDEDHRPILDIAVRQLWLCTEGARFAARRIHGQPASPSADLITDVMATTGEGIHAMSPGDLLDSYVSLHLDATRGALLVVESLYLDSDEKPLQQIGVALFECLHWISSAREELQAYSGTALEAALAA
;
A
#
# COMPACT_ATOMS: atom_id res chain seq x y z
N MET A 1 -6.17 -25.42 -4.59
CA MET A 1 -6.45 -24.20 -5.39
C MET A 1 -6.30 -23.00 -4.47
N ILE A 2 -5.54 -21.99 -4.87
CA ILE A 2 -5.44 -20.71 -4.15
C ILE A 2 -6.71 -19.91 -4.48
N SER A 3 -7.41 -19.35 -3.49
CA SER A 3 -8.62 -18.57 -3.77
C SER A 3 -8.26 -17.26 -4.52
N PRO A 4 -9.17 -16.71 -5.33
CA PRO A 4 -8.95 -15.43 -6.01
C PRO A 4 -8.56 -14.31 -5.04
N THR A 5 -9.15 -14.31 -3.84
CA THR A 5 -8.85 -13.42 -2.72
C THR A 5 -7.38 -13.49 -2.29
N THR A 6 -6.86 -14.70 -2.07
CA THR A 6 -5.46 -14.89 -1.69
C THR A 6 -4.51 -14.41 -2.79
N ARG A 7 -4.87 -14.65 -4.05
CA ARG A 7 -4.06 -14.21 -5.19
C ARG A 7 -3.99 -12.69 -5.27
N ALA A 8 -5.12 -12.00 -5.11
CA ALA A 8 -5.17 -10.54 -5.09
C ALA A 8 -4.36 -9.97 -3.93
N ILE A 9 -4.55 -10.47 -2.70
CA ILE A 9 -3.82 -9.95 -1.52
C ILE A 9 -2.31 -10.22 -1.62
N SER A 10 -1.89 -11.39 -2.11
CA SER A 10 -0.48 -11.66 -2.38
C SER A 10 0.09 -10.78 -3.50
N GLY A 11 -0.69 -10.48 -4.54
CA GLY A 11 -0.32 -9.55 -5.61
C GLY A 11 -0.10 -8.13 -5.10
N ILE A 12 -1.01 -7.63 -4.28
CA ILE A 12 -0.91 -6.33 -3.60
C ILE A 12 0.34 -6.27 -2.73
N ALA A 13 0.51 -7.23 -1.81
CA ALA A 13 1.66 -7.24 -0.90
C ALA A 13 3.01 -7.28 -1.65
N THR A 14 3.08 -8.05 -2.74
CA THR A 14 4.29 -8.13 -3.58
C THR A 14 4.61 -6.79 -4.24
N ARG A 15 3.61 -6.09 -4.78
CA ARG A 15 3.79 -4.79 -5.43
C ARG A 15 4.15 -3.70 -4.43
N VAL A 16 3.51 -3.69 -3.26
CA VAL A 16 3.80 -2.75 -2.18
C VAL A 16 5.23 -2.98 -1.65
N ASP A 17 5.66 -4.23 -1.48
CA ASP A 17 7.03 -4.55 -1.08
C ASP A 17 8.07 -4.11 -2.13
N ALA A 18 7.80 -4.34 -3.42
CA ALA A 18 8.67 -3.90 -4.51
C ALA A 18 8.80 -2.36 -4.55
N THR A 19 7.66 -1.67 -4.42
CA THR A 19 7.58 -0.20 -4.31
C THR A 19 8.41 0.29 -3.13
N THR A 20 8.23 -0.31 -1.96
CA THR A 20 8.95 0.08 -0.73
C THR A 20 10.46 -0.03 -0.91
N ARG A 21 10.94 -1.13 -1.51
CA ARG A 21 12.37 -1.33 -1.78
C ARG A 21 12.92 -0.30 -2.76
N LEU A 22 12.17 -0.01 -3.84
CA LEU A 22 12.57 0.99 -4.82
C LEU A 22 12.67 2.38 -4.17
N LEU A 23 11.68 2.79 -3.37
CA LEU A 23 11.73 4.05 -2.62
C LEU A 23 12.93 4.12 -1.67
N GLN A 24 13.25 3.03 -0.96
CA GLN A 24 14.43 2.98 -0.08
C GLN A 24 15.74 3.16 -0.85
N CYS A 25 15.87 2.58 -2.04
CA CYS A 25 17.02 2.78 -2.90
C CYS A 25 17.10 4.22 -3.42
N THR A 26 15.97 4.82 -3.77
CA THR A 26 15.89 6.19 -4.29
C THR A 26 16.14 7.25 -3.21
N ARG A 27 15.81 6.94 -1.94
CA ARG A 27 15.95 7.85 -0.79
C ARG A 27 17.34 8.46 -0.65
N SER A 28 18.41 7.70 -0.85
CA SER A 28 19.79 8.19 -0.70
C SER A 28 20.20 9.16 -1.81
N LEU A 29 19.46 9.19 -2.92
CA LEU A 29 19.73 10.01 -4.09
C LEU A 29 18.95 11.34 -4.06
N LEU A 30 17.99 11.47 -3.14
CA LEU A 30 17.15 12.66 -3.01
C LEU A 30 17.81 13.75 -2.17
N ASP A 31 17.39 14.99 -2.49
CA ASP A 31 17.69 16.17 -1.68
C ASP A 31 17.11 16.04 -0.28
N GLU A 32 17.76 16.67 0.70
CA GLU A 32 17.37 16.56 2.11
C GLU A 32 15.93 16.99 2.37
N ASP A 33 15.43 17.97 1.63
CA ASP A 33 14.06 18.49 1.76
C ASP A 33 12.99 17.50 1.29
N HIS A 34 13.34 16.56 0.39
CA HIS A 34 12.40 15.60 -0.18
C HIS A 34 12.45 14.23 0.50
N ARG A 35 13.54 13.90 1.22
CA ARG A 35 13.67 12.64 1.96
C ARG A 35 12.53 12.39 2.97
N PRO A 36 12.05 13.39 3.75
CA PRO A 36 10.95 13.17 4.69
C PRO A 36 9.67 12.69 4.00
N ILE A 37 9.40 13.13 2.77
CA ILE A 37 8.21 12.71 2.01
C ILE A 37 8.31 11.22 1.68
N LEU A 38 9.48 10.74 1.29
CA LEU A 38 9.72 9.32 1.05
C LEU A 38 9.68 8.50 2.34
N ASP A 39 10.19 9.02 3.45
CA ASP A 39 10.14 8.33 4.74
C ASP A 39 8.68 8.11 5.19
N ILE A 40 7.82 9.11 4.98
CA ILE A 40 6.38 8.99 5.20
C ILE A 40 5.81 7.93 4.25
N ALA A 41 6.06 8.03 2.94
CA ALA A 41 5.55 7.08 1.95
C ALA A 41 5.95 5.62 2.25
N VAL A 42 7.22 5.38 2.61
CA VAL A 42 7.73 4.06 3.00
C VAL A 42 7.02 3.54 4.24
N ARG A 43 6.78 4.39 5.25
CA ARG A 43 6.03 4.00 6.44
C ARG A 43 4.57 3.64 6.10
N GLN A 44 3.92 4.42 5.25
CA GLN A 44 2.55 4.16 4.82
C GLN A 44 2.45 2.83 4.05
N LEU A 45 3.38 2.55 3.14
CA LEU A 45 3.42 1.28 2.40
C LEU A 45 3.72 0.09 3.30
N TRP A 46 4.59 0.25 4.29
CA TRP A 46 4.83 -0.80 5.27
C TRP A 46 3.55 -1.16 6.05
N LEU A 47 2.80 -0.15 6.49
CA LEU A 47 1.50 -0.33 7.14
C LEU A 47 0.47 -1.00 6.21
N CYS A 48 0.40 -0.61 4.94
CA CYS A 48 -0.41 -1.29 3.91
C CYS A 48 -0.07 -2.79 3.84
N THR A 49 1.21 -3.13 3.73
CA THR A 49 1.66 -4.52 3.63
C THR A 49 1.30 -5.31 4.87
N GLU A 50 1.52 -4.76 6.07
CA GLU A 50 1.16 -5.45 7.31
C GLU A 50 -0.36 -5.65 7.41
N GLY A 51 -1.17 -4.62 7.14
CA GLY A 51 -2.62 -4.69 7.12
C GLY A 51 -3.14 -5.74 6.13
N ALA A 52 -2.63 -5.73 4.91
CA ALA A 52 -3.01 -6.70 3.87
C ALA A 52 -2.63 -8.15 4.27
N ARG A 53 -1.42 -8.36 4.81
CA ARG A 53 -0.99 -9.68 5.30
C ARG A 53 -1.82 -10.15 6.48
N PHE A 54 -2.17 -9.26 7.41
CA PHE A 54 -3.03 -9.57 8.54
C PHE A 54 -4.43 -10.00 8.07
N ALA A 55 -5.03 -9.26 7.14
CA ALA A 55 -6.32 -9.61 6.52
C ALA A 55 -6.27 -10.98 5.83
N ALA A 56 -5.24 -11.25 5.02
CA ALA A 56 -5.06 -12.55 4.36
C ALA A 56 -4.99 -13.71 5.37
N ARG A 57 -4.18 -13.57 6.43
CA ARG A 57 -4.08 -14.62 7.45
C ARG A 57 -5.42 -14.87 8.15
N ARG A 58 -6.19 -13.82 8.46
CA ARG A 58 -7.55 -13.96 9.04
C ARG A 58 -8.51 -14.69 8.11
N ILE A 59 -8.51 -14.36 6.81
CA ILE A 59 -9.31 -15.05 5.79
C ILE A 59 -8.99 -16.55 5.74
N HIS A 60 -7.73 -16.91 5.98
CA HIS A 60 -7.27 -18.30 6.00
C HIS A 60 -7.40 -19.00 7.36
N GLY A 61 -7.94 -18.34 8.38
CA GLY A 61 -7.97 -18.88 9.74
C GLY A 61 -6.58 -19.15 10.33
N GLN A 62 -5.54 -18.50 9.79
CA GLN A 62 -4.17 -18.65 10.27
C GLN A 62 -3.91 -17.73 11.46
N PRO A 63 -3.04 -18.13 12.40
CA PRO A 63 -2.59 -17.24 13.47
C PRO A 63 -1.98 -15.97 12.89
N ALA A 64 -2.51 -14.82 13.31
CA ALA A 64 -2.04 -13.52 12.90
C ALA A 64 -1.99 -12.61 14.12
N SER A 65 -0.80 -12.08 14.42
CA SER A 65 -0.62 -11.01 15.39
C SER A 65 -0.23 -9.76 14.62
N PRO A 66 -1.03 -8.68 14.68
CA PRO A 66 -0.62 -7.40 14.13
C PRO A 66 0.46 -6.79 15.03
N SER A 67 1.30 -5.92 14.47
CA SER A 67 2.25 -5.13 15.24
C SER A 67 1.52 -4.07 16.08
N ALA A 68 2.17 -3.58 17.14
CA ALA A 68 1.62 -2.50 17.96
C ALA A 68 1.41 -1.20 17.15
N ASP A 69 2.30 -0.95 16.18
CA ASP A 69 2.21 0.19 15.28
C ASP A 69 0.97 0.07 14.39
N LEU A 70 0.74 -1.10 13.78
CA LEU A 70 -0.46 -1.34 12.96
C LEU A 70 -1.73 -1.21 13.80
N ILE A 71 -1.77 -1.75 15.03
CA ILE A 71 -2.94 -1.64 15.92
C ILE A 71 -3.25 -0.16 16.20
N THR A 72 -2.23 0.62 16.55
CA THR A 72 -2.38 2.03 16.91
C THR A 72 -2.84 2.85 15.70
N ASP A 73 -2.24 2.60 14.55
CA ASP A 73 -2.53 3.33 13.32
C ASP A 73 -3.93 3.02 12.77
N VAL A 74 -4.36 1.74 12.80
CA VAL A 74 -5.74 1.36 12.45
C VAL A 74 -6.74 2.05 13.37
N MET A 75 -6.50 2.04 14.68
CA MET A 75 -7.38 2.71 15.65
C MET A 75 -7.46 4.22 15.39
N ALA A 76 -6.33 4.87 15.13
CA ALA A 76 -6.28 6.31 14.85
C ALA A 76 -6.97 6.67 13.53
N THR A 77 -6.87 5.81 12.52
CA THR A 77 -7.37 6.04 11.17
C THR A 77 -8.86 5.72 11.03
N THR A 78 -9.32 4.65 11.67
CA THR A 78 -10.68 4.11 11.49
C THR A 78 -11.60 4.32 12.69
N GLY A 79 -11.03 4.60 13.87
CA GLY A 79 -11.78 4.65 15.14
C GLY A 79 -12.18 3.27 15.68
N GLU A 80 -11.80 2.18 15.02
CA GLU A 80 -12.12 0.81 15.39
C GLU A 80 -10.84 0.00 15.69
N GLY A 81 -10.96 -0.99 16.59
CA GLY A 81 -9.88 -1.94 16.83
C GLY A 81 -9.71 -2.91 15.67
N ILE A 82 -8.47 -3.14 15.24
CA ILE A 82 -8.14 -4.01 14.10
C ILE A 82 -8.74 -5.44 14.19
N HIS A 83 -8.95 -5.96 15.40
CA HIS A 83 -9.54 -7.28 15.61
C HIS A 83 -11.07 -7.29 15.43
N ALA A 84 -11.73 -6.15 15.63
CA ALA A 84 -13.18 -6.01 15.46
C ALA A 84 -13.56 -5.83 13.98
N MET A 85 -12.71 -5.16 13.19
CA MET A 85 -12.91 -5.01 11.75
C MET A 85 -12.97 -6.35 11.02
N SER A 86 -13.82 -6.45 9.99
CA SER A 86 -13.76 -7.59 9.08
C SER A 86 -12.48 -7.52 8.22
N PRO A 87 -11.95 -8.65 7.72
CA PRO A 87 -10.82 -8.61 6.78
C PRO A 87 -11.12 -7.83 5.50
N GLY A 88 -12.38 -7.80 5.06
CA GLY A 88 -12.81 -7.00 3.92
C GLY A 88 -12.70 -5.50 4.19
N ASP A 89 -13.22 -5.04 5.33
CA ASP A 89 -13.19 -3.62 5.70
C ASP A 89 -11.76 -3.12 5.93
N LEU A 90 -10.90 -3.97 6.51
CA LEU A 90 -9.49 -3.62 6.67
C LEU A 90 -8.78 -3.45 5.31
N LEU A 91 -9.13 -4.27 4.32
CA LEU A 91 -8.61 -4.12 2.97
C LEU A 91 -9.19 -2.88 2.28
N ASP A 92 -10.52 -2.73 2.29
CA ASP A 92 -11.20 -1.67 1.52
C ASP A 92 -11.06 -0.28 2.14
N SER A 93 -11.21 -0.15 3.47
CA SER A 93 -11.18 1.16 4.15
C SER A 93 -9.76 1.58 4.53
N TYR A 94 -8.98 0.68 5.14
CA TYR A 94 -7.66 1.03 5.67
C TYR A 94 -6.57 0.96 4.60
N VAL A 95 -6.39 -0.19 3.94
CA VAL A 95 -5.30 -0.34 2.96
C VAL A 95 -5.47 0.61 1.77
N SER A 96 -6.69 0.80 1.25
CA SER A 96 -6.96 1.76 0.17
C SER A 96 -6.55 3.20 0.53
N LEU A 97 -6.88 3.64 1.75
CA LEU A 97 -6.57 5.00 2.20
C LEU A 97 -5.06 5.25 2.20
N HIS A 98 -4.29 4.30 2.73
CA HIS A 98 -2.84 4.44 2.79
C HIS A 98 -2.17 4.36 1.41
N LEU A 99 -2.72 3.56 0.49
CA LEU A 99 -2.28 3.56 -0.91
C LEU A 99 -2.51 4.92 -1.57
N ASP A 100 -3.67 5.54 -1.35
CA ASP A 100 -4.01 6.86 -1.90
C ASP A 100 -3.17 7.98 -1.30
N ALA A 101 -2.96 7.96 0.02
CA ALA A 101 -2.08 8.92 0.70
C ALA A 101 -0.64 8.82 0.18
N THR A 102 -0.13 7.60 0.02
CA THR A 102 1.20 7.36 -0.54
C THR A 102 1.30 7.88 -1.97
N ARG A 103 0.30 7.56 -2.81
CA ARG A 103 0.27 8.03 -4.20
C ARG A 103 0.31 9.55 -4.29
N GLY A 104 -0.51 10.24 -3.48
CA GLY A 104 -0.53 11.71 -3.44
C GLY A 104 0.82 12.30 -3.04
N ALA A 105 1.48 11.72 -2.02
CA ALA A 105 2.80 12.16 -1.58
C ALA A 105 3.88 11.96 -2.66
N LEU A 106 3.88 10.81 -3.32
CA LEU A 106 4.88 10.48 -4.34
C LEU A 106 4.69 11.28 -5.64
N LEU A 107 3.46 11.59 -6.04
CA LEU A 107 3.19 12.40 -7.24
C LEU A 107 3.88 13.76 -7.20
N VAL A 108 3.86 14.42 -6.04
CA VAL A 108 4.51 15.73 -5.87
C VAL A 108 6.01 15.64 -6.08
N VAL A 109 6.65 14.60 -5.55
CA VAL A 109 8.10 14.41 -5.68
C VAL A 109 8.46 13.95 -7.09
N GLU A 110 7.71 12.99 -7.64
CA GLU A 110 7.92 12.45 -8.97
C GLU A 110 7.97 13.55 -10.04
N SER A 111 6.99 14.45 -10.06
CA SER A 111 6.92 15.51 -11.06
C SER A 111 8.11 16.48 -10.98
N LEU A 112 8.72 16.67 -9.81
CA LEU A 112 9.92 17.51 -9.66
C LEU A 112 11.17 16.87 -10.29
N TYR A 113 11.28 15.54 -10.23
CA TYR A 113 12.46 14.81 -10.70
C TYR A 113 12.30 14.32 -12.15
N LEU A 114 11.09 14.03 -12.61
CA LEU A 114 10.84 13.47 -13.94
C LEU A 114 11.23 14.44 -15.06
N ASP A 115 10.94 15.72 -14.87
CA ASP A 115 11.23 16.79 -15.84
C ASP A 115 12.64 17.37 -15.68
N SER A 116 13.50 16.76 -14.86
CA SER A 116 14.87 17.24 -14.66
C SER A 116 15.74 17.06 -15.92
N ASP A 117 16.48 18.11 -16.28
CA ASP A 117 17.49 18.07 -17.35
C ASP A 117 18.73 17.24 -16.96
N GLU A 118 18.90 16.94 -15.66
CA GLU A 118 19.99 16.12 -15.15
C GLU A 118 19.61 14.63 -15.18
N LYS A 119 20.26 13.85 -16.05
CA LYS A 119 19.99 12.41 -16.20
C LYS A 119 19.91 11.62 -14.87
N PRO A 120 20.79 11.82 -13.87
CA PRO A 120 20.67 11.11 -12.59
C PRO A 120 19.40 11.46 -11.82
N LEU A 121 18.97 12.72 -11.84
CA LEU A 121 17.75 13.18 -11.21
C LEU A 121 16.51 12.69 -11.98
N GLN A 122 16.58 12.68 -13.31
CA GLN A 122 15.53 12.08 -14.14
C GLN A 122 15.31 10.58 -13.83
N GLN A 123 16.37 9.82 -13.54
CA GLN A 123 16.24 8.42 -13.14
C GLN A 123 15.50 8.24 -11.81
N ILE A 124 15.60 9.21 -10.88
CA ILE A 124 14.79 9.25 -9.67
C ILE A 124 13.31 9.40 -10.05
N GLY A 125 12.99 10.34 -10.94
CA GLY A 125 11.63 10.54 -11.46
C GLY A 125 11.04 9.28 -12.08
N VAL A 126 11.81 8.57 -12.93
CA VAL A 126 11.39 7.29 -13.53
C VAL A 126 11.12 6.22 -12.47
N ALA A 127 11.98 6.10 -11.46
CA ALA A 127 11.77 5.14 -10.37
C ALA A 127 10.50 5.47 -9.56
N LEU A 128 10.22 6.75 -9.31
CA LEU A 128 9.00 7.18 -8.63
C LEU A 128 7.75 6.95 -9.50
N PHE A 129 7.86 7.14 -10.81
CA PHE A 129 6.79 6.79 -11.75
C PHE A 129 6.47 5.29 -11.71
N GLU A 130 7.48 4.41 -11.70
CA GLU A 130 7.29 2.96 -11.55
C GLU A 130 6.61 2.60 -10.22
N CYS A 131 7.01 3.24 -9.12
CA CYS A 131 6.35 3.12 -7.82
C CYS A 131 4.86 3.48 -7.89
N LEU A 132 4.53 4.62 -8.51
CA LEU A 132 3.15 5.09 -8.69
C LEU A 132 2.32 4.12 -9.54
N HIS A 133 2.93 3.51 -10.56
CA HIS A 133 2.28 2.50 -11.39
C HIS A 133 1.94 1.24 -10.58
N TRP A 134 2.86 0.76 -9.74
CA TRP A 134 2.62 -0.41 -8.88
C TRP A 134 1.59 -0.14 -7.79
N ILE A 135 1.58 1.05 -7.19
CA ILE A 135 0.54 1.47 -6.23
C ILE A 135 -0.83 1.50 -6.92
N SER A 136 -0.92 2.07 -8.11
CA SER A 136 -2.18 2.13 -8.87
C SER A 136 -2.69 0.74 -9.23
N SER A 137 -1.80 -0.15 -9.67
CA SER A 137 -2.14 -1.56 -9.95
C SER A 137 -2.62 -2.30 -8.70
N ALA A 138 -1.98 -2.07 -7.55
CA ALA A 138 -2.41 -2.68 -6.28
C ALA A 138 -3.80 -2.20 -5.86
N ARG A 139 -4.12 -0.93 -6.09
CA ARG A 139 -5.45 -0.37 -5.82
C ARG A 139 -6.51 -0.95 -6.75
N GLU A 140 -6.23 -1.11 -8.04
CA GLU A 140 -7.16 -1.72 -8.99
C GLU A 140 -7.50 -3.18 -8.60
N GLU A 141 -6.50 -3.95 -8.17
CA GLU A 141 -6.73 -5.32 -7.66
C GLU A 141 -7.57 -5.34 -6.38
N LEU A 142 -7.38 -4.36 -5.51
CA LEU A 142 -8.14 -4.21 -4.28
C LEU A 142 -9.61 -3.84 -4.55
N GLN A 143 -9.86 -2.94 -5.50
CA GLN A 143 -11.21 -2.55 -5.93
C GLN A 143 -11.94 -3.70 -6.64
N ALA A 144 -11.24 -4.47 -7.47
CA ALA A 144 -11.80 -5.66 -8.08
C ALA A 144 -12.24 -6.69 -7.01
N TYR A 145 -11.49 -6.78 -5.91
CA TYR A 145 -11.85 -7.63 -4.78
C TYR A 145 -13.12 -7.13 -4.04
N SER A 146 -13.21 -5.85 -3.68
CA SER A 146 -14.38 -5.31 -2.98
C SER A 146 -15.67 -5.42 -3.80
N GLY A 147 -15.58 -5.26 -5.12
CA GLY A 147 -16.70 -5.53 -6.05
C GLY A 147 -17.22 -6.97 -5.98
N THR A 148 -16.33 -7.96 -5.98
CA THR A 148 -16.73 -9.38 -5.91
C THR A 148 -17.27 -9.79 -4.54
N ALA A 149 -16.81 -9.17 -3.45
CA ALA A 149 -17.33 -9.42 -2.11
C ALA A 149 -18.75 -8.87 -1.92
N LEU A 150 -19.04 -7.69 -2.50
CA LEU A 150 -20.37 -7.10 -2.53
C LEU A 150 -21.35 -7.97 -3.33
N GLU A 151 -20.93 -8.47 -4.49
CA GLU A 151 -21.74 -9.39 -5.30
C GLU A 151 -22.02 -10.72 -4.59
N ALA A 152 -21.04 -11.29 -3.90
CA ALA A 152 -21.21 -12.51 -3.12
C ALA A 152 -22.15 -12.31 -1.91
N ALA A 153 -22.12 -11.14 -1.28
CA ALA A 153 -23.00 -10.78 -0.17
C ALA A 153 -24.45 -10.50 -0.62
N LEU A 154 -24.66 -10.02 -1.85
CA LEU A 154 -25.98 -9.84 -2.45
C LEU A 154 -26.60 -11.15 -2.97
N ALA A 155 -25.79 -12.19 -3.16
CA ALA A 155 -26.21 -13.51 -3.65
C ALA A 155 -26.47 -14.55 -2.53
N ALA A 156 -26.20 -14.21 -1.27
CA ALA A 156 -26.39 -15.06 -0.09
C ALA A 156 -27.63 -14.64 0.72
#